data_AF-A0A099KCH6-F1
#
_entry.id   AF-A0A099KCH6-F1
#
_cell.length_a   1.000
_cell.length_b   1.000
_cell.length_c   1.000
_cell.angle_alpha   90.00
_cell.angle_beta   90.00
_cell.angle_gamma   90.00
#
_symmetry.space_group_name_H-M   'P 1'
#
loop_
_entity.id
_entity.type
_entity.pdbx_description
1 polymer ?
#
loop_
_entity_poly.entity_id
_entity_poly.type
_entity_poly.pdbx_seq_one_letter_code
_entity_poly.pdbx_strand_id
1 'polypeptide(L)'
;MNYLPLESLKNSWIFKHKSLPIAEPDLAKIKPMTVERANTVWDTFISRQVDHPDFFKKGDWPSDNNNWSEQGKWEDLWDSNEEALPELISEHLDWDQNTVVYYCSSRDNVIETNWLMFKRHWKNFLFMDDGPILLGKKRQQVVQFTSNGHFKIGQKPNSN
;
A
#
# COMPACT_ATOMS: atom_id res chain seq x y z
N MET A 1 16.82 11.06 -10.28
CA MET A 1 15.88 9.99 -10.68
C MET A 1 14.92 9.77 -9.52
N ASN A 2 13.61 9.64 -9.77
CA ASN A 2 12.62 9.48 -8.68
C ASN A 2 12.26 8.02 -8.41
N TYR A 3 12.70 7.10 -9.27
CA TYR A 3 12.38 5.68 -9.21
C TYR A 3 13.65 4.86 -9.29
N LEU A 4 13.62 3.71 -8.61
CA LEU A 4 14.65 2.69 -8.66
C LEU A 4 14.19 1.55 -9.57
N PRO A 5 15.13 0.83 -10.21
CA PRO A 5 14.83 -0.46 -10.81
C PRO A 5 14.16 -1.38 -9.78
N LEU A 6 13.20 -2.19 -10.22
CA LEU A 6 12.52 -3.14 -9.33
C LEU A 6 13.51 -4.01 -8.57
N GLU A 7 14.58 -4.42 -9.25
CA GLU A 7 15.66 -5.28 -8.72
C GLU A 7 16.47 -4.63 -7.59
N SER A 8 16.44 -3.29 -7.50
CA SER A 8 17.09 -2.56 -6.42
C SER A 8 16.30 -2.61 -5.11
N LEU A 9 15.03 -3.04 -5.13
CA LEU A 9 14.32 -3.35 -3.89
C LEU A 9 14.93 -4.59 -3.26
N LYS A 10 15.23 -4.48 -1.95
CA LYS A 10 15.67 -5.61 -1.11
C LYS A 10 14.74 -6.82 -1.25
N ASN A 11 13.45 -6.55 -1.44
CA ASN A 11 12.39 -7.55 -1.50
C ASN A 11 11.82 -7.72 -2.91
N SER A 12 12.59 -7.37 -3.95
CA SER A 12 12.20 -7.52 -5.35
C SER A 12 11.81 -8.95 -5.74
N TRP A 13 12.26 -9.94 -4.98
CA TRP A 13 11.94 -11.35 -5.15
C TRP A 13 10.44 -11.65 -5.00
N ILE A 14 9.67 -10.86 -4.24
CA ILE A 14 8.22 -11.07 -4.07
C ILE A 14 7.47 -10.90 -5.39
N PHE A 15 7.91 -9.97 -6.24
CA PHE A 15 7.32 -9.73 -7.56
C PHE A 15 7.84 -10.69 -8.64
N LYS A 16 8.88 -11.47 -8.32
CA LYS A 16 9.45 -12.53 -9.16
C LYS A 16 9.12 -13.93 -8.61
N HIS A 17 8.20 -14.03 -7.66
CA HIS A 17 7.90 -15.28 -6.99
C HIS A 17 7.13 -16.23 -7.91
N LYS A 18 7.56 -17.48 -8.01
CA LYS A 18 7.00 -18.46 -8.97
C LYS A 18 5.53 -18.77 -8.74
N SER A 19 5.06 -18.67 -7.49
CA SER A 19 3.65 -18.93 -7.15
C SER A 19 2.69 -17.82 -7.60
N LEU A 20 3.20 -16.60 -7.84
CA LEU A 20 2.39 -15.44 -8.23
C LEU A 20 3.08 -14.71 -9.40
N PRO A 21 3.10 -15.30 -10.60
CA PRO A 21 3.81 -14.73 -11.74
C PRO A 21 3.16 -13.40 -12.18
N ILE A 22 3.98 -12.34 -12.26
CA ILE A 22 3.58 -11.05 -12.81
C ILE A 22 4.19 -10.92 -14.21
N ALA A 23 3.36 -10.53 -15.19
CA ALA A 23 3.82 -10.28 -16.55
C ALA A 23 4.79 -9.08 -16.59
N GLU A 24 5.81 -9.14 -17.45
CA GLU A 24 6.77 -8.04 -17.68
C GLU A 24 6.14 -6.64 -17.88
N PRO A 25 5.06 -6.46 -18.68
CA PRO A 25 4.41 -5.15 -18.83
C PRO A 25 3.77 -4.62 -17.53
N ASP A 26 3.36 -5.51 -16.64
CA ASP A 26 2.80 -5.13 -15.33
C ASP A 26 3.93 -4.81 -14.35
N LEU A 27 5.03 -5.57 -14.36
CA LEU A 27 6.24 -5.27 -13.59
C LEU A 27 6.79 -3.87 -13.89
N ALA A 28 6.77 -3.44 -15.16
CA ALA A 28 7.19 -2.10 -15.56
C ALA A 28 6.33 -0.96 -14.96
N LYS A 29 5.12 -1.27 -14.49
CA LYS A 29 4.23 -0.33 -13.80
C LYS A 29 4.40 -0.35 -12.28
N ILE A 30 5.14 -1.31 -11.73
CA ILE A 30 5.52 -1.35 -10.32
C ILE A 30 6.83 -0.57 -10.22
N LYS A 31 6.73 0.67 -9.74
CA LYS A 31 7.85 1.61 -9.74
C LYS A 31 8.25 1.94 -8.30
N PRO A 32 9.23 1.23 -7.74
CA PRO A 32 9.78 1.59 -6.45
C PRO A 32 10.37 2.98 -6.52
N MET A 33 10.11 3.79 -5.51
CA MET A 33 10.66 5.14 -5.43
C MET A 33 12.08 5.12 -4.87
N THR A 34 12.85 6.16 -5.19
CA THR A 34 14.08 6.43 -4.42
C THR A 34 13.74 6.80 -2.98
N VAL A 35 14.65 6.53 -2.05
CA VAL A 35 14.47 6.85 -0.62
C VAL A 35 14.08 8.32 -0.41
N GLU A 36 14.71 9.25 -1.12
CA GLU A 36 14.38 10.69 -1.04
C GLU A 36 12.93 10.99 -1.43
N ARG A 37 12.44 10.32 -2.48
CA ARG A 37 11.07 10.50 -2.96
C ARG A 37 10.06 9.80 -2.05
N ALA A 38 10.37 8.59 -1.59
CA ALA A 38 9.59 7.84 -0.62
C ALA A 38 9.41 8.64 0.68
N ASN A 39 10.50 9.18 1.22
CA ASN A 39 10.47 10.05 2.40
C ASN A 39 9.53 11.24 2.19
N THR A 40 9.58 11.89 1.02
CA THR A 40 8.70 13.02 0.71
C THR A 40 7.23 12.60 0.71
N VAL A 41 6.88 11.47 0.10
CA VAL A 41 5.50 10.95 0.07
C VAL A 41 5.03 10.61 1.48
N TRP A 42 5.84 9.89 2.24
CA TRP A 42 5.55 9.53 3.63
C TRP A 42 5.35 10.77 4.52
N ASP A 43 6.29 11.71 4.50
CA ASP A 43 6.26 12.95 5.29
C ASP A 43 5.10 13.90 4.89
N THR A 44 4.59 13.75 3.66
CA THR A 44 3.47 14.55 3.15
C THR A 44 2.12 13.93 3.49
N PHE A 45 1.98 12.60 3.36
CA PHE A 45 0.67 11.94 3.42
C PHE A 45 0.47 11.05 4.65
N ILE A 46 1.52 10.62 5.34
CA ILE A 46 1.44 9.63 6.43
C ILE A 46 1.88 10.26 7.75
N SER A 47 3.17 10.50 7.94
CA SER A 47 3.71 11.05 9.19
C SER A 47 5.09 11.66 8.96
N ARG A 48 5.43 12.72 9.72
CA ARG A 48 6.79 13.29 9.79
C ARG A 48 7.56 12.83 11.02
N GLN A 49 6.90 12.12 11.94
CA GLN A 49 7.43 11.78 13.26
C GLN A 49 7.99 10.37 13.31
N VAL A 50 7.42 9.48 12.50
CA VAL A 50 7.76 8.06 12.49
C VAL A 50 8.11 7.63 11.08
N ASP A 51 8.88 6.57 10.97
CA ASP A 51 9.37 6.00 9.72
C ASP A 51 8.74 4.64 9.38
N HIS A 52 8.00 4.04 10.33
CA HIS A 52 7.33 2.75 10.16
C HIS A 52 5.87 2.82 10.61
N PRO A 53 4.96 2.06 9.96
CA PRO A 53 3.56 1.97 10.37
C PRO A 53 3.35 1.46 11.81
N ASP A 54 4.21 0.60 12.32
CA ASP A 54 4.09 0.08 13.69
C ASP A 54 4.38 1.11 14.78
N PHE A 55 5.09 2.20 14.43
CA PHE A 55 5.55 3.17 15.42
C PHE A 55 4.66 4.40 15.54
N PHE A 56 3.51 4.46 14.85
CA PHE A 56 2.63 5.63 14.89
C PHE A 56 2.32 6.08 16.32
N LYS A 57 2.47 7.38 16.57
CA LYS A 57 2.27 7.97 17.90
C LYS A 57 1.07 8.91 17.88
N LYS A 58 0.58 9.22 19.08
CA LYS A 58 -0.47 10.22 19.26
C LYS A 58 -0.08 11.53 18.56
N GLY A 59 -0.88 11.93 17.58
CA GLY A 59 -0.63 13.08 16.71
C GLY A 59 -0.42 12.69 15.24
N ASP A 60 -0.04 11.45 14.96
CA ASP A 60 -0.09 10.88 13.62
C ASP A 60 -1.52 10.44 13.30
N TRP A 61 -2.06 10.87 12.17
CA TRP A 61 -3.44 10.53 11.82
C TRP A 61 -3.72 9.02 11.70
N PRO A 62 -2.78 8.15 11.27
CA PRO A 62 -3.03 6.72 11.26
C PRO A 62 -3.19 6.13 12.67
N SER A 63 -2.66 6.79 13.71
CA SER A 63 -2.85 6.37 15.11
C SER A 63 -4.25 6.70 15.65
N ASP A 64 -4.98 7.59 14.98
CA ASP A 64 -6.31 8.02 15.41
C ASP A 64 -7.38 7.12 14.82
N ASN A 65 -8.05 6.37 15.71
CA ASN A 65 -9.14 5.48 15.35
C ASN A 65 -10.33 6.19 14.68
N ASN A 66 -10.49 7.51 14.84
CA ASN A 66 -11.55 8.26 14.18
C ASN A 66 -11.36 8.37 12.65
N ASN A 67 -10.13 8.18 12.15
CA ASN A 67 -9.85 8.18 10.72
C ASN A 67 -10.16 6.83 10.06
N TRP A 68 -10.40 5.79 10.86
CA TRP A 68 -10.71 4.45 10.40
C TRP A 68 -12.21 4.17 10.59
N SER A 69 -12.85 3.58 9.59
CA SER A 69 -14.29 3.34 9.59
C SER A 69 -14.61 1.88 9.82
N GLU A 70 -14.02 0.99 9.02
CA GLU A 70 -14.30 -0.45 9.08
C GLU A 70 -13.00 -1.26 8.97
N GLN A 71 -13.06 -2.51 9.39
CA GLN A 71 -11.94 -3.44 9.33
C GLN A 71 -12.39 -4.82 8.86
N GLY A 72 -11.48 -5.54 8.21
CA GLY A 72 -11.72 -6.90 7.73
C GLY A 72 -10.46 -7.74 7.76
N LYS A 73 -10.57 -8.99 7.33
CA LYS A 73 -9.43 -9.91 7.19
C LYS A 73 -9.06 -10.04 5.73
N TRP A 74 -7.78 -9.89 5.42
CA TRP A 74 -7.25 -10.16 4.08
C TRP A 74 -6.45 -11.46 4.04
N GLU A 75 -5.90 -11.93 5.17
CA GLU A 75 -5.09 -13.16 5.24
C GLU A 75 -5.89 -14.38 4.80
N ASP A 76 -7.14 -14.52 5.27
CA ASP A 76 -8.04 -15.60 4.85
C ASP A 76 -8.24 -15.64 3.32
N LEU A 77 -8.38 -14.46 2.69
CA LEU A 77 -8.52 -14.33 1.24
C LEU A 77 -7.19 -14.58 0.50
N TRP A 78 -6.08 -14.21 1.12
CA TRP A 78 -4.74 -14.38 0.57
C TRP A 78 -4.38 -15.86 0.44
N ASP A 79 -4.65 -16.65 1.49
CA ASP A 79 -4.44 -18.11 1.53
C ASP A 79 -5.43 -18.88 0.62
N SER A 80 -6.61 -18.31 0.39
CA SER A 80 -7.61 -18.90 -0.49
C SER A 80 -7.23 -18.81 -1.99
N ASN A 81 -7.99 -19.54 -2.82
CA ASN A 81 -7.92 -19.43 -4.28
C ASN A 81 -8.54 -18.14 -4.83
N GLU A 82 -9.07 -17.26 -3.99
CA GLU A 82 -9.67 -16.00 -4.42
C GLU A 82 -8.59 -15.05 -4.94
N GLU A 83 -8.73 -14.61 -6.18
CA GLU A 83 -7.81 -13.65 -6.80
C GLU A 83 -8.23 -12.21 -6.49
N ALA A 84 -9.52 -11.99 -6.18
CA ALA A 84 -10.04 -10.67 -5.87
C ALA A 84 -9.59 -10.17 -4.50
N LEU A 85 -9.31 -8.86 -4.44
CA LEU A 85 -9.14 -8.14 -3.19
C LEU A 85 -10.47 -8.12 -2.41
N PRO A 86 -10.46 -8.13 -1.06
CA PRO A 86 -11.67 -8.01 -0.26
C PRO A 86 -12.64 -6.93 -0.78
N GLU A 87 -13.92 -7.28 -0.87
CA GLU A 87 -14.99 -6.43 -1.41
C GLU A 87 -15.04 -5.08 -0.70
N LEU A 88 -14.92 -5.10 0.63
CA LEU A 88 -14.86 -3.92 1.50
C LEU A 88 -13.82 -2.88 1.04
N ILE A 89 -12.63 -3.33 0.61
CA ILE A 89 -11.59 -2.41 0.10
C ILE A 89 -11.98 -1.88 -1.27
N SER A 90 -12.48 -2.76 -2.15
CA SER A 90 -12.88 -2.38 -3.51
C SER A 90 -14.00 -1.34 -3.50
N GLU A 91 -15.01 -1.52 -2.66
CA GLU A 91 -16.14 -0.61 -2.51
C GLU A 91 -15.74 0.71 -1.85
N HIS A 92 -14.92 0.67 -0.79
CA HIS A 92 -14.50 1.87 -0.08
C HIS A 92 -13.64 2.79 -0.94
N LEU A 93 -12.66 2.23 -1.66
CA LEU A 93 -11.75 3.05 -2.45
C LEU A 93 -12.47 3.68 -3.65
N ASP A 94 -13.31 2.92 -4.35
CA ASP A 94 -14.04 3.36 -5.55
C ASP A 94 -13.15 4.17 -6.54
N TRP A 95 -11.94 3.67 -6.78
CA TRP A 95 -10.96 4.33 -7.64
C TRP A 95 -11.04 3.84 -9.07
N ASP A 96 -10.84 4.76 -10.02
CA ASP A 96 -10.60 4.42 -11.41
C ASP A 96 -9.37 3.51 -11.54
N GLN A 97 -9.40 2.58 -12.50
CA GLN A 97 -8.31 1.63 -12.79
C GLN A 97 -6.95 2.31 -13.00
N ASN A 98 -6.93 3.52 -13.55
CA ASN A 98 -5.72 4.30 -13.83
C ASN A 98 -5.28 5.20 -12.66
N THR A 99 -6.00 5.19 -11.54
CA THR A 99 -5.64 5.98 -10.36
C THR A 99 -4.24 5.58 -9.90
N VAL A 100 -3.36 6.57 -9.75
CA VAL A 100 -2.01 6.33 -9.21
C VAL A 100 -2.15 6.03 -7.72
N VAL A 101 -1.55 4.93 -7.29
CA VAL A 101 -1.56 4.47 -5.91
C VAL A 101 -0.14 4.38 -5.37
N TYR A 102 -0.01 4.68 -4.08
CA TYR A 102 1.22 4.57 -3.32
C TYR A 102 1.06 3.46 -2.30
N TYR A 103 1.90 2.45 -2.42
CA TYR A 103 2.02 1.39 -1.44
C TYR A 103 3.20 1.70 -0.53
N CYS A 104 2.91 2.15 0.68
CA CYS A 104 3.89 2.66 1.63
C CYS A 104 4.11 1.61 2.73
N SER A 105 5.14 0.78 2.56
CA SER A 105 5.55 -0.17 3.61
C SER A 105 6.32 0.52 4.72
N SER A 106 7.23 1.42 4.36
CA SER A 106 7.96 2.26 5.31
C SER A 106 8.26 3.62 4.67
N ARG A 107 8.84 4.54 5.44
CA ARG A 107 9.23 5.86 4.98
C ARG A 107 10.25 5.82 3.84
N ASP A 108 11.16 4.87 3.86
CA ASP A 108 12.16 4.64 2.81
C ASP A 108 11.67 3.68 1.70
N ASN A 109 10.59 2.92 1.94
CA ASN A 109 10.07 1.93 1.01
C ASN A 109 8.64 2.24 0.56
N VAL A 110 8.55 3.02 -0.51
CA VAL A 110 7.28 3.36 -1.18
C VAL A 110 7.32 2.91 -2.62
N ILE A 111 6.26 2.24 -3.05
CA ILE A 111 6.08 1.79 -4.43
C ILE A 111 4.93 2.57 -5.08
N GLU A 112 5.21 3.19 -6.23
CA GLU A 112 4.17 3.79 -7.07
C GLU A 112 3.67 2.76 -8.07
N THR A 113 2.35 2.62 -8.17
CA THR A 113 1.73 1.88 -9.27
C THR A 113 0.36 2.48 -9.59
N ASN A 114 -0.48 1.77 -10.35
CA ASN A 114 -1.88 2.14 -10.52
C ASN A 114 -2.81 1.15 -9.82
N TRP A 115 -4.03 1.59 -9.57
CA TRP A 115 -5.02 0.83 -8.85
C TRP A 115 -5.31 -0.54 -9.48
N LEU A 116 -5.40 -0.62 -10.81
CA LEU A 116 -5.61 -1.89 -11.50
C LEU A 116 -4.48 -2.89 -11.25
N MET A 117 -3.22 -2.44 -11.30
CA MET A 117 -2.06 -3.29 -11.04
C MET A 117 -2.02 -3.76 -9.60
N PHE A 118 -2.28 -2.85 -8.65
CA PHE A 118 -2.36 -3.23 -7.25
C PHE A 118 -3.49 -4.24 -7.02
N LYS A 119 -4.70 -3.99 -7.52
CA LYS A 119 -5.86 -4.88 -7.34
C LYS A 119 -5.62 -6.27 -7.94
N ARG A 120 -4.93 -6.37 -9.08
CA ARG A 120 -4.61 -7.67 -9.70
C ARG A 120 -3.51 -8.42 -8.96
N HIS A 121 -2.52 -7.71 -8.44
CA HIS A 121 -1.30 -8.31 -7.89
C HIS A 121 -1.19 -8.11 -6.37
N TRP A 122 -2.29 -7.82 -5.67
CA TRP A 122 -2.30 -7.43 -4.26
C TRP A 122 -1.63 -8.47 -3.35
N LYS A 123 -1.78 -9.76 -3.67
CA LYS A 123 -1.10 -10.85 -2.95
C LYS A 123 0.42 -10.73 -2.96
N ASN A 124 1.02 -10.24 -4.05
CA ASN A 124 2.45 -9.99 -4.13
C ASN A 124 2.88 -8.81 -3.25
N PHE A 125 2.04 -7.76 -3.18
CA PHE A 125 2.32 -6.60 -2.34
C PHE A 125 2.26 -6.96 -0.85
N LEU A 126 1.23 -7.70 -0.43
CA LEU A 126 1.03 -8.10 0.97
C LEU A 126 1.95 -9.23 1.43
N PHE A 127 2.81 -9.76 0.55
CA PHE A 127 3.73 -10.84 0.90
C PHE A 127 4.61 -10.51 2.13
N MET A 128 4.87 -9.22 2.37
CA MET A 128 5.73 -8.77 3.47
C MET A 128 5.02 -8.33 4.73
N ASP A 129 3.69 -8.27 4.75
CA ASP A 129 2.86 -8.10 5.95
C ASP A 129 3.24 -6.95 6.94
N ASP A 130 4.09 -6.00 6.54
CA ASP A 130 4.76 -5.08 7.49
C ASP A 130 3.96 -3.79 7.76
N GLY A 131 2.66 -3.92 8.01
CA GLY A 131 1.80 -2.77 8.31
C GLY A 131 1.53 -1.75 7.17
N PRO A 132 1.63 -2.08 5.87
CA PRO A 132 1.70 -1.09 4.80
C PRO A 132 0.42 -0.27 4.65
N ILE A 133 0.56 1.00 4.27
CA ILE A 133 -0.55 1.91 3.98
C ILE A 133 -0.66 2.12 2.47
N LEU A 134 -1.85 1.88 1.93
CA LEU A 134 -2.22 2.16 0.56
C LEU A 134 -2.91 3.54 0.46
N LEU A 135 -2.37 4.40 -0.39
CA LEU A 135 -2.88 5.74 -0.63
C LEU A 135 -3.19 5.95 -2.12
N GLY A 136 -4.28 6.65 -2.41
CA GLY A 136 -4.62 7.08 -3.76
C GLY A 136 -4.15 8.52 -3.99
N LYS A 137 -3.47 8.78 -5.11
CA LYS A 137 -3.05 10.14 -5.48
C LYS A 137 -4.29 11.02 -5.64
N LYS A 138 -4.36 12.11 -4.86
CA LYS A 138 -5.51 13.03 -4.79
C LYS A 138 -6.81 12.39 -4.30
N ARG A 139 -6.74 11.26 -3.59
CA ARG A 139 -7.90 10.58 -2.98
C ARG A 139 -7.79 10.66 -1.47
N GLN A 140 -8.93 10.72 -0.78
CA GLN A 140 -8.97 10.77 0.69
C GLN A 140 -9.06 9.37 1.29
N GLN A 141 -9.64 8.43 0.55
CA GLN A 141 -9.75 7.04 0.97
C GLN A 141 -8.37 6.42 1.13
N VAL A 142 -8.22 5.63 2.17
CA VAL A 142 -6.97 4.95 2.51
C VAL A 142 -7.27 3.58 3.08
N VAL A 143 -6.29 2.68 2.94
CA VAL A 143 -6.34 1.34 3.52
C VAL A 143 -5.02 1.10 4.23
N GLN A 144 -5.07 0.62 5.46
CA GLN A 144 -3.90 0.09 6.16
C GLN A 144 -4.04 -1.40 6.30
N PHE A 145 -3.02 -2.14 5.89
CA PHE A 145 -2.89 -3.56 6.18
C PHE A 145 -2.06 -3.71 7.45
N THR A 146 -2.39 -4.67 8.30
CA THR A 146 -1.72 -4.91 9.57
C THR A 146 -1.16 -6.31 9.63
N SER A 147 -0.06 -6.48 10.37
CA SER A 147 0.74 -7.72 10.48
C SER A 147 0.06 -8.91 11.18
N ASN A 148 -1.24 -8.76 11.45
CA ASN A 148 -2.09 -9.77 12.09
C ASN A 148 -3.14 -10.28 11.11
N GLY A 149 -2.92 -10.11 9.80
CA GLY A 149 -3.83 -10.55 8.74
C GLY A 149 -5.09 -9.71 8.55
N HIS A 150 -5.17 -8.54 9.18
CA HIS A 150 -6.31 -7.62 9.07
C HIS A 150 -5.99 -6.40 8.22
N PHE A 151 -7.03 -5.74 7.71
CA PHE A 151 -6.93 -4.43 7.10
C PHE A 151 -7.96 -3.50 7.72
N LYS A 152 -7.69 -2.20 7.64
CA LYS A 152 -8.57 -1.12 8.05
C LYS A 152 -8.78 -0.18 6.89
N ILE A 153 -10.02 0.22 6.67
CA ILE A 153 -10.38 1.22 5.68
C ILE A 153 -10.74 2.52 6.37
N GLY A 154 -10.38 3.64 5.76
CA GLY A 154 -10.56 4.94 6.39
C GLY A 154 -10.39 6.10 5.43
N GLN A 155 -10.40 7.30 5.98
CA GLN A 155 -10.13 8.53 5.25
C GLN A 155 -8.97 9.26 5.91
N LYS A 156 -7.98 9.65 5.12
CA LYS A 156 -6.93 10.55 5.60
C LYS A 156 -7.55 11.91 5.93
N PRO A 157 -7.03 12.63 6.93
CA PRO A 157 -7.52 13.97 7.23
C PRO A 157 -7.31 14.91 6.04
N ASN A 158 -8.28 15.81 5.83
CA ASN A 158 -8.12 16.90 4.89
C ASN A 158 -7.02 17.83 5.40
N SER A 159 -5.86 17.81 4.75
CA SER A 159 -4.88 18.88 4.88
C SER A 159 -5.48 20.13 4.21
N ASN A 160 -6.17 20.96 4.98
CA ASN A 160 -6.51 22.33 4.60
C ASN A 160 -5.24 23.16 4.41
#